data_AF-A0AAV9D2Q5-F1
#
_entry.id   AF-A0AAV9D2Q5-F1
#
_cell.length_a   1.000
_cell.length_b   1.000
_cell.length_c   1.000
_cell.angle_alpha   90.00
_cell.angle_beta   90.00
_cell.angle_gamma   90.00
#
_symmetry.space_group_name_H-M   'P 1'
#
loop_
_entity.id
_entity.type
_entity.pdbx_description
1 polymer ?
#
loop_
_entity_poly.entity_id
_entity_poly.type
_entity_poly.pdbx_seq_one_letter_code
_entity_poly.pdbx_strand_id
1 'polypeptide(L)'
;MKSLAKERKDWKCMLKKKYYNPKHTYEEKLAVAVDARVLPHQWHVLVQFWNSAKGKSRSFRNRENRSKQTTTHTVGTKSFARFHKEEHPEAELNNTIRDEIYTKIVGEDRRGWIRTYGLGPSLSYVRETIFDHVETEVIRKNNEELRGIKNRCK
;
A
#
# COMPACT_ATOMS: atom_id res chain seq x y z
N MET A 1 1.07 -22.04 4.77
CA MET A 1 1.88 -22.13 6.01
C MET A 1 2.95 -21.05 6.00
N LYS A 2 3.29 -20.44 7.14
CA LYS A 2 4.46 -19.57 7.23
C LYS A 2 5.72 -20.43 7.12
N SER A 3 6.79 -19.89 6.53
CA SER A 3 8.07 -20.59 6.52
C SER A 3 8.75 -20.49 7.89
N LEU A 4 9.52 -21.52 8.27
CA LEU A 4 10.31 -21.53 9.52
C LEU A 4 11.21 -20.29 9.64
N ALA A 5 11.76 -19.82 8.51
CA ALA A 5 12.57 -18.61 8.47
C ALA A 5 11.77 -17.35 8.86
N LYS A 6 10.50 -17.26 8.46
CA LYS A 6 9.61 -16.16 8.83
C LYS A 6 9.25 -16.24 10.31
N GLU A 7 8.89 -17.41 10.81
CA GLU A 7 8.56 -17.61 12.22
C GLU A 7 9.72 -17.24 13.13
N ARG A 8 10.94 -17.65 12.79
CA ARG A 8 12.15 -17.27 13.53
C ARG A 8 12.38 -15.75 13.55
N LYS A 9 12.13 -15.05 12.44
CA LYS A 9 12.25 -13.58 12.36
C LYS A 9 11.16 -12.89 13.20
N ASP A 10 9.92 -13.34 13.06
CA ASP A 10 8.77 -12.79 13.78
C ASP A 10 8.93 -13.03 15.30
N TRP A 11 9.40 -14.20 15.71
CA TRP A 11 9.70 -14.51 17.10
C TRP A 11 10.79 -13.61 17.69
N LYS A 12 11.90 -13.37 16.98
CA LYS A 12 12.93 -12.40 17.44
C LYS A 12 12.39 -10.97 17.56
N CYS A 13 11.46 -10.60 16.68
CA CYS A 13 10.76 -9.31 16.76
C CYS A 13 9.91 -9.21 18.03
N MET A 14 9.13 -10.26 18.31
CA MET A 14 8.32 -10.36 19.54
C MET A 14 9.19 -10.35 20.80
N LEU A 15 10.33 -11.05 20.78
CA LEU A 15 11.29 -11.06 21.86
C LEU A 15 11.80 -9.65 22.16
N LYS A 16 12.22 -8.92 21.11
CA LYS A 16 12.64 -7.52 21.23
C LYS A 16 11.52 -6.66 21.80
N LYS A 17 10.30 -6.79 21.29
CA LYS A 17 9.15 -5.99 21.75
C LYS A 17 8.86 -6.18 23.24
N LYS A 18 8.99 -7.41 23.75
CA LYS A 18 8.65 -7.76 25.14
C LYS A 18 9.76 -7.42 26.14
N TYR A 19 11.02 -7.69 25.79
CA TYR A 19 12.14 -7.66 26.75
C TYR A 19 13.14 -6.53 26.51
N TYR A 20 13.16 -5.91 25.32
CA TYR A 20 14.10 -4.82 25.02
C TYR A 20 13.46 -3.45 25.31
N ASN A 21 13.85 -2.83 26.42
CA ASN A 21 13.51 -1.44 26.70
C ASN A 21 14.67 -0.52 26.30
N PRO A 22 14.48 0.42 25.35
CA PRO A 22 15.52 1.36 24.94
C PRO A 22 16.10 2.19 26.09
N LYS A 23 15.28 2.52 27.11
CA LYS A 23 15.63 3.39 28.24
C LYS A 23 16.57 2.75 29.26
N HIS A 24 16.63 1.43 29.33
CA HIS A 24 17.48 0.72 30.28
C HIS A 24 18.97 0.85 29.92
N THR A 25 19.83 0.79 30.92
CA THR A 25 21.29 0.68 30.76
C THR A 25 21.66 -0.62 30.06
N TYR A 26 22.84 -0.71 29.47
CA TYR A 26 23.29 -1.91 28.74
C TYR A 26 23.30 -3.16 29.65
N GLU A 27 23.80 -3.02 30.88
CA GLU A 27 23.86 -4.10 31.86
C GLU A 27 22.46 -4.57 32.30
N GLU A 28 21.57 -3.62 32.58
CA GLU A 28 20.17 -3.89 32.91
C GLU A 28 19.46 -4.64 31.77
N LYS A 29 19.78 -4.35 30.50
CA LYS A 29 19.23 -5.09 29.35
C LYS A 29 19.71 -6.54 29.30
N LEU A 30 20.95 -6.81 29.73
CA LEU A 30 21.51 -8.15 29.76
C LEU A 30 20.96 -8.98 30.92
N ALA A 31 20.73 -8.34 32.07
CA ALA A 31 20.21 -8.98 33.28
C ALA A 31 18.71 -9.32 33.23
N VAL A 32 17.99 -8.91 32.18
CA VAL A 32 16.57 -9.24 32.03
C VAL A 32 16.39 -10.76 31.95
N ALA A 33 15.55 -11.31 32.83
CA ALA A 33 15.09 -12.69 32.73
C ALA A 33 14.25 -12.88 31.47
N VAL A 34 14.85 -13.45 30.43
CA VAL A 34 14.21 -13.76 29.15
C VAL A 34 13.49 -15.12 29.25
N ASP A 35 12.62 -15.39 28.28
CA ASP A 35 12.00 -16.70 28.07
C ASP A 35 13.03 -17.84 28.16
N ALA A 36 12.70 -18.91 28.90
CA ALA A 36 13.58 -20.04 29.19
C ALA A 36 14.16 -20.75 27.95
N ARG A 37 13.51 -20.58 26.79
CA ARG A 37 13.99 -21.12 25.50
C ARG A 37 15.21 -20.38 24.95
N VAL A 38 15.56 -19.20 25.50
CA VAL A 38 16.67 -18.37 25.04
C VAL A 38 17.83 -18.49 26.01
N LEU A 39 18.96 -19.01 25.52
CA LEU A 39 20.17 -19.09 26.34
C LEU A 39 20.72 -17.67 26.61
N PRO A 40 21.25 -17.40 27.81
CA PRO A 40 21.77 -16.07 28.16
C PRO A 40 22.78 -15.51 27.15
N HIS A 41 23.72 -16.35 26.67
CA HIS A 41 24.70 -15.91 25.67
C HIS A 41 24.02 -15.48 24.34
N GLN A 42 22.94 -16.14 23.93
CA GLN A 42 22.21 -15.78 22.71
C GLN A 42 21.50 -14.44 22.87
N TRP A 43 20.96 -14.17 24.06
CA TRP A 43 20.38 -12.88 24.41
C TRP A 43 21.43 -11.76 24.34
N HIS A 44 22.62 -11.99 24.91
CA HIS A 44 23.72 -11.03 24.85
C HIS A 44 24.06 -10.62 23.41
N VAL A 45 24.22 -11.59 22.51
CA VAL A 45 24.52 -11.33 21.09
C VAL A 45 23.40 -10.52 20.42
N LEU A 46 22.13 -10.79 20.74
CA LEU A 46 21.00 -10.03 20.21
C LEU A 46 20.98 -8.58 20.70
N VAL A 47 21.16 -8.37 22.00
CA VAL A 47 21.21 -7.03 22.61
C VAL A 47 22.39 -6.24 22.09
N GLN A 48 23.57 -6.86 21.97
CA GLN A 48 24.75 -6.26 21.35
C GLN A 48 24.46 -5.85 19.90
N PHE A 49 23.85 -6.73 19.11
CA PHE A 49 23.50 -6.42 17.73
C PHE A 49 22.49 -5.27 17.63
N TRP A 50 21.45 -5.23 18.46
CA TRP A 50 20.46 -4.14 18.43
C TRP A 50 21.03 -2.80 18.87
N ASN A 51 22.03 -2.79 19.76
CA ASN A 51 22.72 -1.57 20.18
C ASN A 51 23.80 -1.12 19.19
N SER A 52 24.32 -2.03 18.35
CA SER A 52 25.31 -1.72 17.33
C SER A 52 24.82 -0.66 16.33
N ALA A 53 25.75 0.11 15.76
CA ALA A 53 25.45 1.08 14.70
C ALA A 53 24.71 0.40 13.52
N LYS A 54 25.19 -0.77 13.09
CA LYS A 54 24.57 -1.56 12.01
C LYS A 54 23.10 -1.91 12.31
N GLY A 55 22.80 -2.34 13.54
CA GLY A 55 21.44 -2.67 13.96
C GLY A 55 20.52 -1.45 13.94
N LYS A 56 20.99 -0.33 14.50
CA LYS A 56 20.25 0.95 14.54
C LYS A 56 20.00 1.51 13.14
N SER A 57 21.02 1.60 12.28
CA SER A 57 20.89 2.09 10.90
C SER A 57 19.92 1.25 10.08
N ARG A 58 19.97 -0.08 10.22
CA ARG A 58 18.99 -0.98 9.56
C ARG A 58 17.56 -0.70 10.03
N SER A 59 17.36 -0.52 11.33
CA SER A 59 16.03 -0.23 11.89
C SER A 59 15.50 1.13 11.43
N PHE A 60 16.36 2.14 11.40
CA PHE A 60 16.02 3.49 10.93
C PHE A 60 15.59 3.46 9.46
N ARG A 61 16.43 2.90 8.58
CA ARG A 61 16.12 2.77 7.15
C ARG A 61 14.84 1.98 6.89
N ASN A 62 14.61 0.88 7.61
CA ASN A 62 13.38 0.10 7.44
C ASN A 62 12.13 0.88 7.86
N ARG A 63 12.21 1.70 8.91
CA ARG A 63 11.13 2.59 9.34
C ARG A 63 10.85 3.65 8.28
N GLU A 64 11.89 4.28 7.75
CA GLU A 64 11.78 5.28 6.68
C GLU A 64 11.20 4.70 5.38
N ASN A 65 11.67 3.52 4.97
CA ASN A 65 11.12 2.80 3.82
C ASN A 65 9.64 2.48 4.03
N ARG A 66 9.26 2.07 5.24
CA ARG A 66 7.87 1.77 5.56
C ARG A 66 7.00 3.02 5.57
N SER A 67 7.51 4.18 6.01
CA SER A 67 6.75 5.44 5.93
C SER A 67 6.58 5.95 4.49
N LYS A 68 7.52 5.62 3.59
CA LYS A 68 7.43 5.94 2.16
C LYS A 68 6.50 4.99 1.39
N GLN A 69 6.06 3.89 2.00
CA GLN A 69 5.22 2.89 1.33
C GLN A 69 3.76 3.37 1.27
N THR A 70 3.34 3.86 0.11
CA THR A 70 2.00 4.41 -0.16
C THR A 70 0.99 3.36 -0.60
N THR A 71 1.43 2.42 -1.43
CA THR A 71 0.57 1.40 -2.05
C THR A 71 1.05 0.00 -1.69
N THR A 72 0.11 -0.88 -1.31
CA THR A 72 0.38 -2.29 -1.03
C THR A 72 0.05 -3.13 -2.25
N HIS A 73 1.06 -3.76 -2.86
CA HIS A 73 0.89 -4.75 -3.92
C HIS A 73 0.49 -6.09 -3.29
N THR A 74 -0.66 -6.66 -3.64
CA THR A 74 -1.15 -7.93 -3.08
C THR A 74 -0.70 -9.16 -3.87
N VAL A 75 -0.32 -9.01 -5.14
CA VAL A 75 0.04 -10.13 -6.03
C VAL A 75 1.50 -10.61 -5.86
N GLY A 76 2.08 -10.37 -4.68
CA GLY A 76 3.43 -10.82 -4.34
C GLY A 76 4.49 -10.18 -5.23
N THR A 77 5.37 -11.01 -5.81
CA THR A 77 6.54 -10.60 -6.62
C THR A 77 6.23 -10.46 -8.12
N LYS A 78 4.98 -10.68 -8.55
CA LYS A 78 4.60 -10.48 -9.95
C LYS A 78 4.61 -8.98 -10.28
N SER A 79 5.11 -8.61 -11.45
CA SER A 79 4.98 -7.24 -11.95
C SER A 79 3.61 -7.02 -12.57
N PHE A 80 3.18 -5.76 -12.68
CA PHE A 80 1.94 -5.38 -13.38
C PHE A 80 1.87 -5.97 -14.80
N ALA A 81 2.95 -5.86 -15.58
CA ALA A 81 3.01 -6.38 -16.95
C ALA A 81 2.85 -7.91 -17.01
N ARG A 82 3.46 -8.63 -16.06
CA ARG A 82 3.32 -10.08 -15.98
C ARG A 82 1.92 -10.48 -15.56
N PHE A 83 1.34 -9.79 -14.58
CA PHE A 83 -0.03 -10.03 -14.15
C PHE A 83 -1.03 -9.77 -15.28
N HIS A 84 -0.87 -8.67 -16.00
CA HIS A 84 -1.66 -8.36 -17.21
C HIS A 84 -1.62 -9.51 -18.21
N LYS A 85 -0.42 -9.96 -18.60
CA LYS A 85 -0.25 -11.02 -19.61
C LYS A 85 -0.84 -12.37 -19.16
N GLU A 86 -0.85 -12.65 -17.85
CA GLU A 86 -1.43 -13.88 -17.31
C GLU A 86 -2.97 -13.82 -17.25
N GLU A 87 -3.55 -12.66 -16.91
CA GLU A 87 -5.02 -12.49 -16.78
C GLU A 87 -5.70 -12.17 -18.12
N HIS A 88 -5.00 -11.43 -18.99
CA HIS A 88 -5.49 -10.97 -20.28
C HIS A 88 -4.41 -11.26 -21.36
N PRO A 89 -4.27 -12.52 -21.81
CA PRO A 89 -3.19 -12.92 -22.72
C PRO A 89 -3.30 -12.32 -24.12
N GLU A 90 -4.51 -12.04 -24.59
CA GLU A 90 -4.78 -11.53 -25.95
C GLU A 90 -5.26 -10.07 -25.97
N ALA A 91 -5.55 -9.47 -24.82
CA ALA A 91 -6.03 -8.09 -24.78
C ALA A 91 -4.85 -7.11 -24.82
N GLU A 92 -4.96 -6.09 -25.66
CA GLU A 92 -4.06 -4.94 -25.59
C GLU A 92 -4.39 -4.09 -24.36
N LEU A 93 -3.35 -3.49 -23.77
CA LEU A 93 -3.48 -2.69 -22.57
C LEU A 93 -4.20 -1.37 -22.89
N ASN A 94 -5.49 -1.29 -22.59
CA ASN A 94 -6.27 -0.06 -22.59
C ASN A 94 -6.50 0.45 -21.15
N ASN A 95 -7.08 1.65 -21.01
CA ASN A 95 -7.27 2.26 -19.68
C ASN A 95 -8.23 1.46 -18.79
N THR A 96 -9.30 0.88 -19.34
CA THR A 96 -10.27 0.10 -18.55
C THR A 96 -9.66 -1.18 -17.99
N ILE A 97 -8.95 -1.95 -18.81
CA ILE A 97 -8.24 -3.17 -18.40
C ILE A 97 -7.14 -2.80 -17.40
N ARG A 98 -6.46 -1.67 -17.60
CA ARG A 98 -5.44 -1.19 -16.64
C ARG A 98 -6.05 -0.86 -15.28
N ASP A 99 -7.22 -0.23 -15.24
CA ASP A 99 -7.95 0.10 -14.01
C ASP A 99 -8.45 -1.16 -13.27
N GLU A 100 -8.98 -2.13 -14.02
CA GLU A 100 -9.40 -3.44 -13.49
C GLU A 100 -8.20 -4.19 -12.87
N ILE A 101 -7.09 -4.25 -13.60
CA ILE A 101 -5.84 -4.87 -13.14
C ILE A 101 -5.31 -4.15 -11.89
N TYR A 102 -5.34 -2.83 -11.88
CA TYR A 102 -4.87 -2.04 -10.76
C TYR A 102 -5.72 -2.29 -9.51
N THR A 103 -7.05 -2.32 -9.65
CA THR A 103 -7.99 -2.65 -8.57
C THR A 103 -7.72 -4.05 -8.02
N LYS A 104 -7.48 -5.03 -8.91
CA LYS A 104 -7.16 -6.41 -8.50
C LYS A 104 -5.81 -6.52 -7.78
N ILE A 105 -4.81 -5.71 -8.19
CA ILE A 105 -3.44 -5.72 -7.63
C ILE A 105 -3.30 -4.92 -6.32
N VAL A 106 -3.99 -3.79 -6.21
CA VAL A 106 -3.88 -2.86 -5.09
C VAL A 106 -4.98 -3.08 -4.06
N GLY A 107 -6.09 -3.66 -4.50
CA GLY A 107 -7.32 -3.85 -3.74
C GLY A 107 -8.36 -2.79 -4.08
N GLU A 108 -9.60 -3.03 -3.64
CA GLU A 108 -10.72 -2.11 -3.82
C GLU A 108 -10.46 -0.75 -3.16
N ASP A 109 -11.00 0.28 -3.81
CA ASP A 109 -11.01 1.63 -3.28
C ASP A 109 -11.80 1.70 -1.98
N ARG A 110 -11.36 2.60 -1.10
CA ARG A 110 -12.06 2.84 0.17
C ARG A 110 -12.93 4.08 0.02
N ARG A 111 -14.04 4.12 0.75
CA ARG A 111 -14.96 5.27 0.75
C ARG A 111 -14.20 6.59 0.93
N GLY A 112 -14.30 7.48 -0.05
CA GLY A 112 -13.65 8.80 -0.05
C GLY A 112 -12.19 8.83 -0.49
N TRP A 113 -11.63 7.72 -0.99
CA TRP A 113 -10.26 7.64 -1.48
C TRP A 113 -10.19 6.75 -2.72
N ILE A 114 -9.95 7.36 -3.88
CA ILE A 114 -9.70 6.66 -5.15
C ILE A 114 -8.20 6.44 -5.29
N ARG A 115 -7.77 5.18 -5.48
CA ARG A 115 -6.37 4.85 -5.81
C ARG A 115 -6.29 4.70 -7.32
N THR A 116 -5.63 5.63 -7.99
CA THR A 116 -5.27 5.50 -9.40
C THR A 116 -3.76 5.31 -9.56
N TYR A 117 -3.31 4.83 -10.72
CA TYR A 117 -1.92 4.92 -11.12
C TYR A 117 -1.62 6.31 -11.71
N GLY A 118 -0.38 6.77 -11.57
CA GLY A 118 0.06 8.09 -12.06
C GLY A 118 -0.04 9.20 -11.02
N LEU A 119 0.25 10.44 -11.45
CA LEU A 119 -0.05 11.62 -10.63
C LEU A 119 -1.57 11.69 -10.49
N GLY A 120 -2.07 11.62 -9.26
CA GLY A 120 -3.50 11.72 -8.99
C GLY A 120 -4.10 12.95 -9.68
N PRO A 121 -5.36 12.89 -10.14
CA PRO A 121 -5.95 13.99 -10.89
C PRO A 121 -5.86 15.26 -10.05
N SER A 122 -5.30 16.33 -10.63
CA SER A 122 -5.26 17.62 -9.95
C SER A 122 -6.68 18.07 -9.65
N LEU A 123 -6.86 18.85 -8.59
CA LEU A 123 -8.18 19.39 -8.25
C LEU A 123 -8.80 20.19 -9.42
N SER A 124 -7.97 20.77 -10.29
CA SER A 124 -8.40 21.42 -11.53
C SER A 124 -8.96 20.41 -12.54
N TYR A 125 -8.28 19.30 -12.79
CA TYR A 125 -8.73 18.25 -13.71
C TYR A 125 -10.06 17.63 -13.28
N VAL A 126 -10.25 17.40 -11.98
CA VAL A 126 -11.52 16.89 -11.44
C VAL A 126 -12.64 17.93 -11.57
N ARG A 127 -12.33 19.21 -11.36
CA ARG A 127 -13.32 20.28 -11.54
C ARG A 127 -13.72 20.46 -13.00
N GLU A 128 -12.76 20.43 -13.92
CA GLU A 128 -13.00 20.55 -15.36
C GLU A 128 -13.87 19.40 -15.86
N THR A 129 -13.54 18.16 -15.52
CA THR A 129 -14.34 16.99 -15.93
C THR A 129 -15.76 16.98 -15.37
N ILE A 130 -15.97 17.42 -14.12
CA ILE A 130 -17.31 17.58 -13.55
C ILE A 130 -18.08 18.69 -14.29
N PHE A 131 -17.41 19.80 -14.62
CA PHE A 131 -18.01 20.92 -15.34
C PHE A 131 -18.43 20.51 -16.76
N ASP A 132 -17.57 19.79 -17.49
CA ASP A 132 -17.85 19.27 -18.83
C ASP A 132 -19.03 18.28 -18.83
N HIS A 133 -19.15 17.43 -17.80
CA HIS A 133 -20.27 16.48 -17.68
C HIS A 133 -21.60 17.21 -17.41
N VAL A 134 -21.57 18.24 -16.58
CA VAL A 134 -22.75 19.09 -16.32
C VAL A 134 -23.14 19.86 -17.57
N GLU A 135 -22.17 20.41 -18.30
CA GLU A 135 -22.42 21.19 -19.52
C GLU A 135 -23.03 20.32 -20.63
N THR A 136 -22.50 19.10 -20.83
CA THR A 136 -23.05 18.15 -21.81
C THR A 136 -24.46 17.67 -21.44
N GLU A 137 -24.77 17.46 -20.16
CA GLU A 137 -26.13 17.12 -19.70
C GLU A 137 -27.12 18.27 -19.91
N VAL A 138 -26.71 19.51 -19.62
CA VAL A 138 -27.53 20.71 -19.84
C VAL A 138 -27.81 20.88 -21.32
N ILE A 139 -26.79 20.77 -22.18
CA ILE A 139 -26.94 20.83 -23.64
C ILE A 139 -27.89 19.74 -24.14
N ARG A 140 -27.78 18.50 -23.62
CA ARG A 140 -28.68 17.41 -23.98
C ARG A 140 -30.14 17.71 -23.63
N LYS A 141 -30.42 18.17 -22.40
CA LYS A 141 -31.77 18.54 -21.95
C LYS A 141 -32.36 19.67 -22.81
N ASN A 142 -31.58 20.71 -23.07
CA ASN A 142 -32.01 21.83 -23.91
C ASN A 142 -32.35 21.38 -25.34
N ASN A 143 -31.56 20.46 -25.90
CA ASN A 143 -31.82 19.90 -27.23
C ASN A 143 -33.09 19.01 -27.27
N GLU A 144 -33.39 18.29 -26.19
CA GLU A 144 -34.63 17.52 -26.05
C GLU A 144 -35.87 18.42 -25.94
N GLU A 145 -35.77 19.51 -25.16
CA GLU A 145 -36.84 20.52 -25.04
C GLU A 145 -37.13 21.21 -26.37
N LEU A 146 -36.08 21.62 -27.10
CA LEU A 146 -36.23 22.23 -28.44
C LEU A 146 -36.89 21.27 -29.44
N ARG A 147 -36.55 19.97 -29.40
CA ARG A 147 -37.23 18.95 -30.21
C ARG A 147 -38.70 18.81 -29.84
N GLY A 148 -39.03 18.83 -28.54
CA GLY A 148 -40.41 18.78 -28.05
C GLY A 148 -41.22 20.00 -28.47
N ILE A 149 -40.65 21.21 -28.41
CA ILE A 149 -41.31 22.44 -28.88
C ILE A 149 -41.54 22.39 -30.40
N LYS A 150 -40.54 21.97 -31.16
CA LYS A 150 -40.62 21.88 -32.62
C LYS A 150 -41.66 20.87 -33.11
N ASN A 151 -41.91 19.82 -32.33
CA ASN A 151 -42.97 18.84 -32.59
C ASN A 151 -44.37 19.32 -32.17
N ARG A 152 -44.48 20.31 -31.28
CA ARG A 152 -45.76 20.94 -30.87
C ARG A 152 -46.20 22.10 -31.76
N CYS A 153 -45.28 22.67 -32.54
CA CYS A 153 -45.56 23.76 -33.49
C CYS A 153 -45.82 23.29 -34.94
N LYS A 154 -46.01 21.98 -35.14
CA LYS A 154 -46.58 21.40 -36.37
C LYS A 154 -48.05 21.06 -36.12
#